data_AF-A0A7U7I8K9-F1
#
_entry.id   AF-A0A7U7I8K9-F1
#
_cell.length_a   1.000
_cell.length_b   1.000
_cell.length_c   1.000
_cell.angle_alpha   90.00
_cell.angle_beta   90.00
_cell.angle_gamma   90.00
#
_symmetry.space_group_name_H-M   'P 1'
#
loop_
_entity.id
_entity.type
_entity.pdbx_description
1 polymer ?
#
loop_
_entity_poly.entity_id
_entity_poly.type
_entity_poly.pdbx_seq_one_letter_code
_entity_poly.pdbx_strand_id
1 'polypeptide(L)' 'MNVDLIVTIEHLYTVPTWTGRFGFCRPASQAFCETHGIDWLDFVRNGVPAQRLIDTGDALALHVVEHAQQVEAERGRGQ' A
#
# COMPACT_ATOMS: atom_id res chain seq x y z
N MET A 1 4.68 11.85 -14.13
CA MET A 1 5.12 11.20 -12.89
C MET A 1 4.57 9.79 -12.94
N ASN A 2 5.43 8.79 -13.18
CA ASN A 2 4.96 7.42 -13.43
C ASN A 2 4.54 6.79 -12.11
N VAL A 3 3.23 6.66 -11.92
CA VAL A 3 2.56 6.01 -10.79
C VAL A 3 2.19 4.55 -11.12
N ASP A 4 2.96 3.91 -12.01
CA ASP A 4 2.80 2.50 -12.41
C ASP A 4 3.25 1.52 -11.32
N LEU A 5 3.35 1.99 -10.08
CA LEU A 5 3.70 1.18 -8.93
C LEU A 5 2.47 0.42 -8.46
N ILE A 6 2.55 -0.90 -8.45
CA ILE A 6 1.54 -1.75 -7.85
C ILE A 6 1.84 -1.93 -6.36
N VAL A 7 0.95 -1.40 -5.53
CA VAL A 7 0.98 -1.61 -4.09
C VAL A 7 0.25 -2.91 -3.78
N THR A 8 0.91 -3.82 -3.07
CA THR A 8 0.35 -5.11 -2.66
C THR A 8 0.26 -5.21 -1.14
N ILE A 9 -0.32 -6.32 -0.66
CA ILE A 9 -0.43 -6.58 0.79
C ILE A 9 0.93 -6.63 1.48
N GLU A 10 1.97 -7.03 0.76
CA GLU A 10 3.32 -7.16 1.31
C GLU A 10 3.87 -5.79 1.74
N HIS A 11 3.66 -4.77 0.91
CA HIS A 11 3.99 -3.39 1.26
C HIS A 11 3.19 -2.92 2.48
N LEU A 12 1.95 -3.36 2.61
CA LEU A 12 1.05 -2.98 3.69
C LEU A 12 1.38 -3.67 5.03
N TYR A 13 2.01 -4.85 5.00
CA TYR A 13 2.55 -5.52 6.20
C TYR A 13 3.95 -5.04 6.59
N THR A 14 4.72 -4.50 5.65
CA THR A 14 6.08 -4.02 5.90
C THR A 14 6.14 -2.52 6.21
N VAL A 15 5.07 -1.77 5.92
CA VAL A 15 4.99 -0.35 6.25
C VAL A 15 5.10 -0.14 7.78
N PRO A 16 5.98 0.74 8.25
CA PRO A 16 6.02 1.13 9.66
C PRO A 16 4.77 1.94 10.00
N THR A 17 4.07 1.61 11.08
CA THR A 17 2.96 2.43 11.58
C THR A 17 3.49 3.56 12.46
N TRP A 18 2.74 4.67 12.55
CA TRP A 18 3.09 5.81 13.40
C TRP A 18 3.16 5.50 14.90
N THR A 19 2.60 4.37 15.34
CA THR A 19 2.62 3.92 16.73
C THR A 19 3.78 2.98 17.05
N GLY A 20 4.73 2.80 16.12
CA GLY A 20 5.91 1.94 16.32
C GLY A 20 5.61 0.44 16.18
N ARG A 21 4.41 0.08 15.69
CA ARG A 21 4.14 -1.27 15.20
C ARG A 21 4.53 -1.37 13.73
N PHE A 22 5.01 -2.52 13.31
CA PHE A 22 5.23 -2.80 11.90
C PHE A 22 4.00 -3.54 11.35
N GLY A 23 3.48 -3.04 10.23
CA GLY A 23 2.39 -3.66 9.50
C GLY A 23 1.00 -3.37 10.05
N PHE A 24 0.06 -3.08 9.14
CA PHE A 24 -1.34 -3.07 9.49
C PHE A 24 -1.86 -4.50 9.63
N CYS A 25 -2.60 -4.76 10.71
CA CYS A 25 -3.31 -6.03 10.84
C CYS A 25 -4.40 -6.12 9.78
N ARG A 26 -4.60 -7.32 9.21
CA ARG A 26 -5.70 -7.66 8.27
C ARG A 26 -7.03 -6.93 8.50
N PRO A 27 -7.62 -6.90 9.71
CA PRO A 27 -8.88 -6.20 9.93
C PRO A 27 -8.82 -4.69 9.69
N ALA A 28 -7.70 -4.04 10.03
CA ALA A 28 -7.53 -2.60 9.80
C ALA A 28 -7.37 -2.30 8.30
N SER A 29 -6.59 -3.13 7.59
CA SER A 29 -6.42 -3.04 6.14
C SER A 29 -7.74 -3.27 5.39
N GLN A 30 -8.53 -4.25 5.84
CA GLN A 30 -9.83 -4.56 5.26
C GLN A 30 -10.82 -3.42 5.51
N ALA A 31 -10.89 -2.89 6.73
CA ALA A 31 -11.76 -1.75 7.06
C ALA A 31 -11.40 -0.49 6.23
N PHE A 32 -10.11 -0.24 6.00
CA PHE A 32 -9.65 0.83 5.10
C PHE A 32 -10.15 0.59 3.68
N CYS A 33 -9.94 -0.60 3.13
CA CYS A 33 -10.39 -0.94 1.78
C CYS A 33 -11.91 -0.80 1.63
N GLU A 34 -12.70 -1.28 2.60
CA GLU A 34 -14.16 -1.08 2.61
C GLU A 34 -14.55 0.39 2.65
N THR A 35 -13.88 1.21 3.48
CA THR A 35 -14.17 2.65 3.62
C THR A 35 -13.94 3.39 2.31
N HIS A 36 -12.96 2.96 1.51
CA HIS A 36 -12.57 3.60 0.26
C HIS A 36 -13.12 2.91 -0.99
N GLY A 37 -13.96 1.88 -0.83
CA GLY A 37 -14.54 1.13 -1.95
C GLY A 37 -13.50 0.38 -2.78
N ILE A 38 -12.40 -0.03 -2.17
CA ILE A 38 -11.35 -0.84 -2.78
C ILE A 38 -11.68 -2.32 -2.53
N ASP A 39 -11.72 -3.12 -3.59
CA ASP A 39 -11.92 -4.57 -3.48
C ASP A 39 -10.73 -5.23 -2.78
N TRP A 40 -10.94 -5.66 -1.53
CA TRP A 40 -9.91 -6.34 -0.74
C TRP A 40 -9.38 -7.60 -1.45
N LEU A 41 -10.26 -8.37 -2.09
CA LEU A 41 -9.87 -9.60 -2.77
C LEU A 41 -8.98 -9.32 -4.00
N ASP A 42 -9.30 -8.25 -4.74
CA ASP A 42 -8.51 -7.82 -5.89
C ASP A 42 -7.16 -7.24 -5.45
N PHE A 43 -7.16 -6.43 -4.39
CA PHE A 43 -5.93 -5.92 -3.77
C PHE A 43 -4.99 -7.03 -3.28
N VAL A 44 -5.54 -8.13 -2.75
CA VAL A 44 -4.73 -9.27 -2.29
C VAL A 44 -4.14 -10.08 -3.45
N ARG A 45 -4.87 -10.19 -4.58
CA ARG A 45 -4.47 -11.02 -5.72
C ARG A 45 -3.63 -10.28 -6.74
N ASN A 46 -4.05 -9.08 -7.11
CA ASN A 46 -3.47 -8.26 -8.17
C ASN A 46 -2.71 -7.04 -7.61
N GLY A 47 -2.99 -6.62 -6.38
CA GLY A 47 -2.55 -5.33 -5.86
C GLY A 47 -3.40 -4.18 -6.40
N VAL A 48 -3.08 -2.96 -6.00
CA VAL A 48 -3.74 -1.74 -6.49
C VAL A 48 -2.69 -0.75 -6.95
N PRO A 49 -2.92 -0.01 -8.04
CA PRO A 49 -2.02 1.07 -8.45
C PRO A 49 -1.91 2.13 -7.35
N ALA A 50 -0.69 2.61 -7.10
CA ALA A 50 -0.39 3.66 -6.14
C ALA A 50 -1.25 4.91 -6.35
N GLN A 51 -1.62 5.23 -7.59
CA GLN A 51 -2.51 6.34 -7.90
C GLN A 51 -3.88 6.24 -7.22
N ARG A 52 -4.45 5.05 -7.06
CA ARG A 52 -5.72 4.86 -6.35
C ARG A 52 -5.59 5.20 -4.87
N LEU A 53 -4.46 4.84 -4.27
CA LEU A 53 -4.15 5.17 -2.88
C LEU A 53 -3.92 6.67 -2.70
N ILE A 54 -3.24 7.33 -3.65
CA ILE A 54 -3.06 8.79 -3.63
C ILE A 54 -4.39 9.52 -3.80
N ASP A 55 -5.26 9.05 -4.70
CA ASP A 55 -6.59 9.63 -4.97
C ASP A 55 -7.51 9.56 -3.74
N THR A 56 -7.28 8.54 -2.89
CA THR A 56 -7.97 8.39 -1.62
C THR A 56 -7.70 9.56 -0.66
N GLY A 57 -6.53 10.22 -0.78
CA GLY A 57 -6.12 11.37 0.03
C GLY A 57 -5.82 11.03 1.50
N ASP A 58 -5.80 9.75 1.85
CA ASP A 58 -5.56 9.30 3.22
C ASP A 58 -4.06 9.29 3.53
N ALA A 59 -3.70 9.79 4.73
CA ALA A 59 -2.32 9.88 5.14
C ALA A 59 -1.63 8.51 5.23
N LEU A 60 -2.36 7.45 5.56
CA LEU A 60 -1.83 6.08 5.54
C LEU A 60 -1.57 5.61 4.11
N ALA A 61 -2.51 5.88 3.21
CA ALA A 61 -2.40 5.48 1.81
C ALA A 61 -1.16 6.09 1.16
N LEU A 62 -0.93 7.39 1.41
CA LEU A 62 0.27 8.10 0.96
C LEU A 62 1.54 7.48 1.55
N HIS A 63 1.55 7.18 2.86
CA HIS A 63 2.69 6.58 3.53
C HIS A 63 3.04 5.18 2.99
N VAL A 64 2.02 4.35 2.71
CA VAL A 64 2.19 3.04 2.08
C VAL A 64 2.75 3.17 0.67
N VAL A 65 2.29 4.15 -0.10
CA VAL A 65 2.81 4.41 -1.45
C VAL A 65 4.28 4.80 -1.41
N GLU A 66 4.69 5.70 -0.51
CA GLU A 66 6.10 6.06 -0.34
C GLU A 66 6.96 4.85 0.03
N HIS A 67 6.49 4.04 0.98
CA HIS A 67 7.20 2.81 1.39
C HIS A 67 7.32 1.82 0.24
N ALA A 68 6.23 1.57 -0.49
CA ALA A 68 6.23 0.70 -1.66
C ALA A 68 7.17 1.21 -2.75
N GLN A 69 7.26 2.53 -2.96
CA GLN A 69 8.23 3.13 -3.88
C GLN A 69 9.66 2.83 -3.46
N GLN A 70 9.99 2.92 -2.16
CA GLN A 70 11.32 2.60 -1.66
C GLN A 70 11.63 1.11 -1.87
N VAL A 71 10.73 0.21 -1.45
CA VAL A 71 10.91 -1.24 -1.57
C VAL A 71 11.11 -1.66 -3.03
N GLU A 72 10.28 -1.16 -3.94
CA GLU A 72 10.38 -1.51 -5.36
C GLU A 72 11.59 -0.83 -6.04
N ALA A 73 11.99 0.37 -5.60
CA ALA A 73 13.22 1.00 -6.05
C ALA A 73 14.48 0.24 -5.56
N GLU A 74 14.44 -0.31 -4.35
CA GLU A 74 15.48 -1.19 -3.80
C GLU A 74 15.51 -2.54 -4.53
N ARG A 75 14.34 -3.13 -4.82
CA ARG A 75 14.23 -4.38 -5.59
C ARG A 75 14.68 -4.23 -7.03
N GLY A 76 14.31 -3.13 -7.70
CA GLY A 76 14.68 -2.85 -9.09
C GLY A 76 16.18 -2.60 -9.30
N ARG A 77 16.94 -2.30 -8.24
CA ARG A 77 18.41 -2.19 -8.29
C ARG A 77 19.14 -3.53 -8.31
N GLY A 78 18.42 -4.64 -8.16
CA GLY A 78 18.99 -6.00 -8.13
C GLY A 78 18.79 -6.84 -9.40
N GLN A 79 18.24 -6.27 -10.49
CA GLN A 79 18.04 -6.98 -11.77
C GLN A 79 19.17 -6.70 -12.77
#